data_AF-R7ICQ6-F1
#
_entry.id   AF-R7ICQ6-F1
#
_cell.length_a   1.000
_cell.length_b   1.000
_cell.length_c   1.000
_cell.angle_alpha   90.00
_cell.angle_beta   90.00
_cell.angle_gamma   90.00
#
_symmetry.space_group_name_H-M   'P 1'
#
loop_
_entity.id
_entity.type
_entity.pdbx_description
1 polymer ?
#
loop_
_entity_poly.entity_id
_entity_poly.type
_entity_poly.pdbx_seq_one_letter_code
_entity_poly.pdbx_strand_id
1 'polypeptide(L)'
;MEKFLPAVARALENDRLRREGISRDIREEVKLFQSLSEREEKICRLTIQGFVSRAIGERLEISHRTVEHYRGSALKKLGLHSSADLAQFFARVDAFLAANPER
;
A
#
# COMPACT_ATOMS: atom_id res chain seq x y z
N MET A 1 24.85 5.52 -7.60
CA MET A 1 23.90 6.40 -8.30
C MET A 1 22.82 5.51 -8.87
N GLU A 2 21.61 5.54 -8.32
CA GLU A 2 20.36 5.17 -9.00
C GLU A 2 19.23 5.70 -8.10
N LYS A 3 18.96 7.00 -8.27
CA LYS A 3 17.70 7.63 -7.86
C LYS A 3 16.60 7.12 -8.81
N PHE A 4 15.36 7.41 -8.46
CA PHE A 4 14.16 7.36 -9.31
C PHE A 4 13.30 6.09 -9.19
N LEU A 5 12.22 6.20 -8.42
CA LEU A 5 10.97 6.69 -8.98
C LEU A 5 10.12 7.34 -7.89
N PRO A 6 9.58 8.56 -8.11
CA PRO A 6 8.56 9.12 -7.25
C PRO A 6 7.23 8.43 -7.58
N ALA A 7 7.11 7.15 -7.21
CA ALA A 7 5.88 6.39 -7.41
C ALA A 7 4.70 7.03 -6.65
N VAL A 8 5.01 7.70 -5.54
CA VAL A 8 4.05 8.49 -4.75
C VAL A 8 3.62 9.76 -5.51
N ALA A 9 4.53 10.46 -6.19
CA ALA A 9 4.17 11.64 -7.00
C ALA A 9 3.31 11.26 -8.21
N ARG A 10 3.58 10.11 -8.83
CA ARG A 10 2.81 9.60 -9.97
C ARG A 10 1.47 8.98 -9.54
N ALA A 11 1.39 8.43 -8.34
CA ALA A 11 0.14 7.97 -7.72
C ALA A 11 -0.80 9.14 -7.38
N LEU A 12 -0.26 10.26 -6.91
CA LEU A 12 -0.99 11.50 -6.70
C LEU A 12 -1.51 12.12 -7.99
N GLU A 13 -0.76 12.01 -9.10
CA GLU A 13 -1.19 12.54 -10.40
C GLU A 13 -2.38 11.77 -11.02
N ASN A 14 -2.50 10.46 -10.73
CA ASN A 14 -3.61 9.63 -11.20
C ASN A 14 -4.83 9.64 -10.26
N ASP A 15 -4.67 10.16 -9.04
CA ASP A 15 -5.73 10.27 -8.01
C ASP A 15 -6.92 11.12 -8.45
N ARG A 16 -6.71 12.00 -9.44
CA ARG A 16 -7.73 12.95 -9.90
C ARG A 16 -8.88 12.31 -10.68
N LEU A 17 -8.71 11.07 -11.18
CA LEU A 17 -9.68 10.38 -12.05
C LEU A 17 -10.49 9.23 -11.39
N ARG A 18 -10.21 8.86 -10.13
CA ARG A 18 -10.92 7.77 -9.43
C ARG A 18 -11.73 8.22 -8.20
N ARG A 19 -12.20 9.47 -8.19
CA ARG A 19 -13.09 9.99 -7.14
C ARG A 19 -14.45 9.31 -7.04
N GLU A 20 -14.82 8.46 -8.00
CA GLU A 20 -16.08 7.73 -7.99
C GLU A 20 -15.82 6.24 -7.80
N GLY A 21 -16.08 5.70 -6.61
CA GLY A 21 -16.34 4.25 -6.54
C GLY A 21 -16.21 3.54 -5.20
N ILE A 22 -15.47 4.05 -4.21
CA ILE A 22 -15.24 3.26 -2.98
C ILE A 22 -15.52 4.09 -1.74
N SER A 23 -16.80 4.39 -1.52
CA SER A 23 -17.33 4.60 -0.16
C SER A 23 -17.29 3.26 0.60
N ARG A 24 -16.10 2.73 0.87
CA ARG A 24 -15.93 1.62 1.81
C ARG A 24 -16.00 2.18 3.21
N ASP A 25 -16.70 1.48 4.08
CA ASP A 25 -16.72 1.77 5.49
C ASP A 25 -15.29 1.67 6.04
N ILE A 26 -14.81 2.72 6.70
CA ILE A 26 -13.42 2.78 7.21
C ILE A 26 -13.11 1.62 8.17
N ARG A 27 -14.13 1.08 8.87
CA ARG A 27 -13.94 -0.06 9.77
C ARG A 27 -13.70 -1.35 9.00
N GLU A 28 -14.31 -1.51 7.83
CA GLU A 28 -13.99 -2.64 6.94
C GLU A 28 -12.58 -2.51 6.37
N GLU A 29 -12.15 -1.31 6.02
CA GLU A 29 -10.78 -1.06 5.56
C GLU A 29 -9.76 -1.41 6.64
N VAL A 30 -10.01 -1.00 7.88
CA VAL A 30 -9.15 -1.36 9.02
C VAL A 30 -9.12 -2.88 9.23
N LYS A 31 -10.24 -3.59 9.08
CA LYS A 31 -10.26 -5.07 9.16
C LYS A 31 -9.44 -5.71 8.04
N LEU A 32 -9.56 -5.20 6.81
CA LEU A 32 -8.76 -5.70 5.67
C LEU A 32 -7.27 -5.45 5.89
N PHE A 33 -6.92 -4.30 6.44
CA PHE A 33 -5.56 -3.96 6.84
C PHE A 33 -5.04 -4.93 7.92
N GLN A 34 -5.82 -5.21 8.96
CA GLN A 34 -5.48 -6.19 9.99
C GLN A 34 -5.40 -7.64 9.49
N SER A 35 -6.00 -7.94 8.33
CA SER A 35 -5.90 -9.27 7.69
C SER A 35 -4.61 -9.47 6.88
N LEU A 36 -3.85 -8.39 6.64
CA LEU A 36 -2.53 -8.49 6.02
C LEU A 36 -1.55 -9.16 6.98
N SER A 37 -0.67 -10.00 6.43
CA SER A 37 0.48 -10.49 7.17
C SER A 37 1.52 -9.39 7.34
N GLU A 38 2.33 -9.46 8.38
CA GLU A 38 3.39 -8.48 8.65
C GLU A 38 4.30 -8.23 7.43
N ARG A 39 4.60 -9.28 6.65
CA ARG A 39 5.38 -9.18 5.41
C ARG A 39 4.65 -8.40 4.32
N GLU A 40 3.35 -8.65 4.14
CA GLU A 40 2.53 -7.95 3.15
C GLU A 40 2.40 -6.48 3.52
N GLU A 41 2.13 -6.18 4.79
CA GLU A 41 2.07 -4.81 5.30
C GLU A 41 3.40 -4.09 5.07
N LYS A 42 4.52 -4.70 5.48
CA LYS A 42 5.86 -4.09 5.36
C LYS A 42 6.22 -3.77 3.91
N ILE A 43 5.91 -4.69 2.99
CA ILE A 43 6.13 -4.48 1.55
C ILE A 43 5.22 -3.37 1.00
N CYS A 44 3.95 -3.34 1.41
CA CYS A 44 3.01 -2.29 1.01
C CYS A 44 3.46 -0.92 1.53
N ARG A 45 3.90 -0.83 2.80
CA ARG A 45 4.44 0.40 3.40
C ARG A 45 5.68 0.92 2.65
N LEU A 46 6.60 0.04 2.29
CA LEU A 46 7.75 0.44 1.47
C LEU A 46 7.32 0.88 0.06
N THR A 47 6.29 0.24 -0.51
CA THR A 47 5.76 0.62 -1.83
C THR A 47 5.16 2.02 -1.81
N ILE A 48 4.35 2.36 -0.79
CA ILE A 48 3.76 3.71 -0.64
C ILE A 48 4.79 4.77 -0.24
N GLN A 49 5.94 4.37 0.30
CA GLN A 49 7.10 5.25 0.52
C GLN A 49 7.88 5.52 -0.78
N GLY A 50 7.52 4.87 -1.88
CA GLY A 50 8.15 5.06 -3.19
C GLY A 50 9.32 4.11 -3.49
N PHE A 51 9.52 3.06 -2.68
CA PHE A 51 10.51 2.04 -3.01
C PHE A 51 9.99 1.13 -4.13
N VAL A 52 10.87 0.80 -5.08
CA VAL A 52 10.60 -0.16 -6.16
C VAL A 52 10.81 -1.59 -5.68
N SER A 53 10.16 -2.58 -6.30
CA SER A 53 10.22 -3.99 -5.89
C SER A 53 11.65 -4.53 -5.73
N ARG A 54 12.59 -4.07 -6.56
CA ARG A 54 14.02 -4.42 -6.45
C ARG A 54 14.64 -3.89 -5.17
N ALA A 55 14.49 -2.60 -4.88
CA ALA A 55 15.01 -1.96 -3.67
C ALA A 55 14.35 -2.52 -2.39
N ILE A 56 13.06 -2.86 -2.45
CA ILE A 56 12.37 -3.54 -1.35
C ILE A 56 12.96 -4.94 -1.14
N GLY A 57 13.23 -5.67 -2.23
CA GLY A 57 13.83 -6.99 -2.18
C GLY A 57 15.21 -6.96 -1.55
N GLU A 58 16.06 -6.02 -1.97
CA GLU A 58 17.39 -5.82 -1.37
C GLU A 58 17.31 -5.47 0.12
N ARG A 59 16.36 -4.62 0.52
CA ARG A 59 16.18 -4.21 1.92
C ARG A 59 15.64 -5.31 2.83
N LEU A 60 14.86 -6.23 2.28
CA LEU A 60 14.24 -7.34 3.00
C LEU A 60 15.00 -8.66 2.78
N GLU A 61 16.13 -8.63 2.06
CA GLU A 61 16.93 -9.81 1.70
C GLU A 61 16.12 -10.90 0.99
N ILE A 62 15.17 -10.48 0.13
CA ILE A 62 14.32 -11.35 -0.67
C ILE A 62 14.36 -10.98 -2.16
N SER A 63 13.97 -11.91 -3.03
CA SER A 63 13.90 -11.62 -4.46
C SER A 63 12.80 -10.60 -4.79
N HIS A 64 13.05 -9.72 -5.76
CA HIS A 64 12.04 -8.79 -6.28
C HIS A 64 10.76 -9.51 -6.73
N ARG A 65 10.86 -10.73 -7.26
CA ARG A 65 9.70 -11.57 -7.60
C ARG A 65 8.86 -11.95 -6.38
N THR A 66 9.52 -12.21 -5.25
CA THR A 66 8.85 -12.47 -3.97
C THR A 66 8.12 -11.22 -3.49
N VAL A 67 8.71 -10.03 -3.66
CA VAL A 67 8.06 -8.75 -3.37
C VAL A 67 6.81 -8.57 -4.23
N GLU A 68 6.90 -8.84 -5.53
CA GLU A 68 5.75 -8.77 -6.44
C GLU A 68 4.65 -9.77 -6.08
N HIS A 69 5.02 -10.98 -5.67
CA HIS A 69 4.07 -11.98 -5.18
C HIS A 69 3.32 -11.50 -3.94
N TYR A 70 4.04 -11.03 -2.91
CA TYR A 70 3.41 -10.48 -1.70
C TYR A 70 2.55 -9.25 -2.00
N ARG A 71 3.03 -8.35 -2.87
CA ARG A 71 2.26 -7.17 -3.30
C ARG A 71 0.99 -7.55 -4.04
N GLY A 72 1.04 -8.55 -4.93
CA GLY A 72 -0.13 -9.09 -5.61
C GLY A 72 -1.12 -9.74 -4.66
N SER A 73 -0.64 -10.52 -3.69
CA SER A 73 -1.45 -11.11 -2.62
C SER A 73 -2.15 -10.02 -1.78
N ALA A 74 -1.39 -9.01 -1.33
CA ALA A 74 -1.91 -7.90 -0.55
C ALA A 74 -2.98 -7.11 -1.33
N LEU A 75 -2.69 -6.73 -2.57
CA LEU A 75 -3.65 -6.05 -3.45
C LEU A 75 -4.94 -6.86 -3.63
N LYS A 76 -4.83 -8.18 -3.83
CA LYS A 76 -5.99 -9.07 -3.94
C LYS A 76 -6.80 -9.14 -2.64
N LYS A 77 -6.14 -9.24 -1.48
CA LYS A 77 -6.80 -9.23 -0.16
C LYS A 77 -7.53 -7.91 0.11
N LEU A 78 -6.89 -6.79 -0.25
CA LEU A 78 -7.47 -5.45 -0.08
C LEU A 78 -8.50 -5.11 -1.17
N GLY A 79 -8.61 -5.93 -2.23
CA GLY A 79 -9.43 -5.63 -3.40
C GLY A 79 -8.99 -4.36 -4.13
N LEU A 80 -7.70 -4.08 -4.14
CA LEU A 80 -7.08 -2.89 -4.75
C LEU A 80 -6.32 -3.31 -6.01
N HIS A 81 -6.33 -2.43 -7.02
CA HIS A 81 -5.78 -2.76 -8.34
C HIS A 81 -4.58 -1.89 -8.70
N SER A 82 -4.17 -0.96 -7.84
CA SER A 82 -3.13 0.02 -8.16
C SER A 82 -2.38 0.48 -6.92
N SER A 83 -1.11 0.88 -7.11
CA SER A 83 -0.29 1.44 -6.01
C SER A 83 -0.84 2.77 -5.47
N ALA A 84 -1.60 3.52 -6.28
CA ALA A 84 -2.29 4.73 -5.84
C ALA A 84 -3.45 4.42 -4.88
N ASP A 85 -4.28 3.43 -5.23
CA ASP A 85 -5.31 2.87 -4.36
C ASP A 85 -4.74 2.40 -3.03
N LEU A 86 -3.58 1.72 -3.07
CA LEU A 86 -2.86 1.28 -1.88
C LEU A 86 -2.43 2.45 -0.99
N ALA A 87 -1.90 3.53 -1.58
CA ALA A 87 -1.50 4.72 -0.84
C ALA A 87 -2.70 5.41 -0.17
N GLN A 88 -3.81 5.60 -0.90
CA GLN A 88 -5.05 6.16 -0.35
C GLN A 88 -5.66 5.28 0.75
N PHE A 89 -5.68 3.96 0.56
CA PHE A 89 -6.15 3.01 1.56
C PHE A 89 -5.34 3.11 2.86
N PHE A 90 -4.02 3.05 2.76
CA PHE A 90 -3.14 3.18 3.93
C PHE A 90 -3.29 4.55 4.59
N ALA A 91 -3.39 5.64 3.83
CA ALA A 91 -3.60 6.98 4.39
C ALA A 91 -4.90 7.09 5.20
N ARG A 92 -6.01 6.52 4.70
CA ARG A 92 -7.30 6.50 5.40
C ARG A 92 -7.24 5.66 6.66
N VAL A 93 -6.71 4.44 6.57
CA VAL A 93 -6.59 3.52 7.71
C VAL A 93 -5.67 4.12 8.79
N ASP A 94 -4.51 4.65 8.41
CA ASP A 94 -3.55 5.27 9.32
C ASP A 94 -4.17 6.49 10.02
N ALA A 95 -4.86 7.35 9.28
CA ALA A 95 -5.60 8.48 9.84
C ALA A 95 -6.69 8.03 10.83
N PHE A 96 -7.41 6.94 10.53
CA PHE A 96 -8.44 6.39 11.43
C PHE A 96 -7.83 5.78 12.71
N LEU A 97 -6.75 5.02 12.58
CA LEU A 97 -6.03 4.44 13.72
C LEU A 97 -5.39 5.52 14.59
N ALA A 98 -4.80 6.55 13.98
CA ALA A 98 -4.24 7.69 14.70
C ALA A 98 -5.31 8.50 15.43
N ALA A 99 -6.52 8.63 14.86
CA ALA A 99 -7.66 9.27 15.50
C ALA A 99 -8.33 8.42 16.60
N ASN A 100 -7.99 7.13 16.72
CA ASN A 100 -8.54 6.20 17.71
C ASN A 100 -7.42 5.35 18.34
N PRO A 101 -6.53 5.95 19.14
CA PRO A 101 -5.34 5.27 19.68
C PRO A 101 -5.65 4.24 20.80
N GLU A 102 -6.90 4.13 21.25
CA GLU A 102 -7.29 3.45 22.50
C GLU A 102 -7.88 2.03 22.31
N ARG A 103 -7.63 1.38 21.16
CA ARG A 103 -8.16 0.04 20.85
C ARG A 103 -7.12 -1.06 20.80
#